data_AF-A0A8W7K6K8-F1
#
_entry.id   AF-A0A8W7K6K8-F1
#
_cell.length_a   1.000
_cell.length_b   1.000
_cell.length_c   1.000
_cell.angle_alpha   90.00
_cell.angle_beta   90.00
_cell.angle_gamma   90.00
#
_symmetry.space_group_name_H-M   'P 1'
#
loop_
_entity.id
_entity.type
_entity.pdbx_description
1 polymer ?
#
loop_
_entity_poly.entity_id
_entity_poly.type
_entity_poly.pdbx_seq_one_letter_code
_entity_poly.pdbx_strand_id
1 'polypeptide(L)'
;MKRFLVSFVVLVAAAIAVAETSPKCTVSVTTASGSQARSGPYCSGELIFEDNFNFLDFEKWEHENTMSGGGNWEFQRYLNHRSNSYCENGVFYIRPTLLADETGEAFLSSGNLNIHGGQPADQCTSPMFWGCERQGTPTNYINPIKSARVRTVESFNFKYGTMEVRARMPTGDWLWPAVWLLPKRQVYGTWPASGEIDLLESRGNMDYRDANGVHIGTEQFGSTLHFGPSPTLNGWETTVAYKNTPAGQGWNTGFHNYQLTWTPDYIRFSVDNQLVRQIDAGTGFWNRGNFGNIAPGTENPWIHGTRMAPFDQEFYIIMNLAVGGTNGYFPDVPPATNTNRGKPWANNSPTAARDFWQGRNSWLPTWRMTTNRGKESSLQVDYVRVWAL
;
A
#
# COMPACT_ATOMS: atom_id res chain seq x y z
N MET A 1 -40.70 -78.43 -19.20
CA MET A 1 -39.93 -77.72 -18.16
C MET A 1 -39.02 -76.70 -18.84
N LYS A 2 -39.00 -75.47 -18.33
CA LYS A 2 -38.63 -74.23 -19.02
C LYS A 2 -37.19 -74.23 -19.59
N ARG A 3 -37.05 -73.91 -20.89
CA ARG A 3 -35.77 -73.55 -21.52
C ARG A 3 -35.51 -72.06 -21.28
N PHE A 4 -34.38 -71.73 -20.65
CA PHE A 4 -33.84 -70.38 -20.62
C PHE A 4 -32.74 -70.27 -21.67
N LEU A 5 -32.97 -69.46 -22.71
CA LEU A 5 -31.91 -68.96 -23.58
C LEU A 5 -31.35 -67.70 -22.91
N VAL A 6 -30.06 -67.71 -22.59
CA VAL A 6 -29.35 -66.51 -22.14
C VAL A 6 -28.61 -65.94 -23.36
N SER A 7 -29.10 -64.83 -23.89
CA SER A 7 -28.38 -64.02 -24.89
C SER A 7 -27.40 -63.10 -24.15
N PHE A 8 -26.10 -63.30 -24.37
CA PHE A 8 -25.08 -62.32 -24.00
C PHE A 8 -24.99 -61.26 -25.09
N VAL A 9 -25.48 -60.05 -24.80
CA VAL A 9 -25.24 -58.85 -25.62
C VAL A 9 -23.99 -58.18 -25.06
N VAL A 10 -22.88 -58.23 -25.81
CA VAL A 10 -21.68 -57.46 -25.50
C VAL A 10 -21.89 -56.05 -26.02
N LEU A 11 -22.22 -55.12 -25.12
CA LEU A 11 -22.22 -53.68 -25.40
C LEU A 11 -20.79 -53.16 -25.31
N VAL A 12 -20.16 -52.93 -26.46
CA VAL A 12 -18.90 -52.19 -26.55
C VAL A 12 -19.24 -50.70 -26.42
N ALA A 13 -19.06 -50.16 -25.22
CA ALA A 13 -19.11 -48.71 -25.01
C ALA A 13 -17.81 -48.09 -25.57
N ALA A 14 -17.90 -47.46 -26.73
CA ALA A 14 -16.82 -46.62 -27.24
C ALA A 14 -16.77 -45.34 -26.39
N ALA A 15 -15.77 -45.26 -25.50
CA ALA A 15 -15.45 -44.02 -24.81
C ALA A 15 -14.86 -43.03 -25.82
N ILE A 16 -15.66 -42.06 -26.26
CA ILE A 16 -15.17 -40.90 -27.00
C ILE A 16 -14.44 -40.03 -25.98
N ALA A 17 -13.11 -40.11 -25.96
CA ALA A 17 -12.28 -39.15 -25.25
C ALA A 17 -12.46 -37.79 -25.95
N VAL A 18 -13.22 -36.89 -25.32
CA VAL A 18 -13.22 -35.48 -25.68
C VAL A 18 -11.85 -34.96 -25.25
N ALA A 19 -10.96 -34.79 -26.21
CA ALA A 19 -9.70 -34.10 -25.98
C ALA A 19 -10.05 -32.66 -25.58
N GLU A 20 -9.97 -32.33 -24.30
CA GLU A 20 -9.98 -30.95 -23.84
C GLU A 20 -8.79 -30.24 -24.49
N THR A 21 -9.06 -29.47 -25.53
CA THR A 21 -8.07 -28.57 -26.10
C THR A 21 -7.76 -27.53 -25.05
N SER A 22 -6.59 -27.63 -24.40
CA SER A 22 -6.08 -26.56 -23.55
C SER A 22 -6.25 -25.22 -24.27
N PRO A 23 -6.87 -24.20 -23.65
CA PRO A 23 -7.12 -22.95 -24.33
C PRO A 23 -5.80 -22.39 -24.86
N LYS A 24 -5.75 -22.09 -26.16
CA LYS A 24 -4.58 -21.50 -26.79
C LYS A 24 -4.25 -20.20 -26.06
N CYS A 25 -3.05 -20.12 -25.51
CA CYS A 25 -2.50 -18.93 -24.87
C CYS A 25 -2.67 -17.71 -25.78
N THR A 26 -3.46 -16.73 -25.33
CA THR A 26 -3.49 -15.39 -25.94
C THR A 26 -2.39 -14.58 -25.27
N VAL A 27 -1.39 -14.14 -26.04
CA VAL A 27 -0.23 -13.42 -25.50
C VAL A 27 -0.69 -12.09 -24.87
N SER A 28 -0.34 -11.89 -23.61
CA SER A 28 -0.63 -10.69 -22.84
C SER A 28 0.36 -9.56 -23.17
N VAL A 29 -0.10 -8.32 -23.02
CA VAL A 29 0.74 -7.11 -23.05
C VAL A 29 1.50 -6.88 -21.74
N THR A 30 1.19 -7.67 -20.71
CA THR A 30 1.85 -7.60 -19.41
C THR A 30 3.35 -7.86 -19.54
N THR A 31 4.15 -7.04 -18.86
CA THR A 31 5.57 -7.33 -18.62
C THR A 31 5.82 -7.43 -17.12
N ALA A 32 6.80 -8.23 -16.72
CA ALA A 32 7.28 -8.24 -15.36
C ALA A 32 8.76 -8.59 -15.30
N SER A 33 9.44 -8.12 -14.25
CA SER A 33 10.87 -8.30 -14.01
C SER A 33 11.19 -8.43 -12.52
N GLY A 34 12.35 -8.99 -12.19
CA GLY A 34 12.82 -9.23 -10.83
C GLY A 34 13.17 -10.70 -10.61
N SER A 35 13.80 -11.01 -9.46
CA SER A 35 14.28 -12.36 -9.17
C SER A 35 13.17 -13.42 -9.06
N GLN A 36 11.94 -13.01 -8.76
CA GLN A 36 10.76 -13.86 -8.59
C GLN A 36 9.79 -13.74 -9.77
N ALA A 37 10.15 -13.01 -10.83
CA ALA A 37 9.35 -12.91 -12.06
C ALA A 37 9.84 -13.92 -13.11
N ARG A 38 8.91 -14.69 -13.70
CA ARG A 38 9.21 -15.54 -14.85
C ARG A 38 9.56 -14.67 -16.06
N SER A 39 10.46 -15.11 -16.94
CA SER A 39 10.62 -14.45 -18.23
C SER A 39 9.37 -14.63 -19.10
N GLY A 40 8.80 -13.52 -19.61
CA GLY A 40 7.68 -13.56 -20.54
C GLY A 40 8.00 -14.24 -21.88
N PRO A 41 7.01 -14.37 -22.80
CA PRO A 41 5.67 -13.80 -22.73
C PRO A 41 4.73 -14.52 -21.76
N TYR A 42 3.69 -13.81 -21.33
CA TYR A 42 2.61 -14.32 -20.47
C TYR A 42 1.34 -14.58 -21.26
N CYS A 43 0.50 -15.49 -20.77
CA CYS A 43 -0.85 -15.67 -21.28
C CYS A 43 -1.83 -14.76 -20.54
N SER A 44 -2.83 -14.24 -21.24
CA SER A 44 -3.94 -13.52 -20.60
C SER A 44 -4.61 -14.38 -19.52
N GLY A 45 -4.77 -13.82 -18.32
CA GLY A 45 -5.28 -14.51 -17.13
C GLY A 45 -4.26 -15.39 -16.39
N GLU A 46 -3.00 -15.46 -16.84
CA GLU A 46 -1.94 -16.19 -16.12
C GLU A 46 -1.66 -15.52 -14.77
N LEU A 47 -1.64 -16.30 -13.68
CA LEU A 47 -1.16 -15.85 -12.37
C LEU A 47 0.37 -15.76 -12.41
N ILE A 48 0.92 -14.55 -12.32
CA ILE A 48 2.35 -14.27 -12.49
C ILE A 48 3.08 -13.93 -11.19
N PHE A 49 2.34 -13.63 -10.13
CA PHE A 49 2.87 -13.43 -8.78
C PHE A 49 1.81 -13.78 -7.74
N GLU A 50 2.23 -14.47 -6.69
CA GLU A 50 1.38 -14.76 -5.54
C GLU A 50 2.21 -14.81 -4.26
N ASP A 51 1.64 -14.25 -3.19
CA ASP A 51 2.03 -14.58 -1.82
C ASP A 51 0.77 -14.78 -0.97
N ASN A 52 0.67 -15.94 -0.32
CA ASN A 52 -0.42 -16.29 0.62
C ASN A 52 0.03 -16.14 2.09
N PHE A 53 1.22 -15.57 2.34
CA PHE A 53 1.74 -15.24 3.66
C PHE A 53 1.70 -16.38 4.70
N ASN A 54 1.92 -17.61 4.25
CA ASN A 54 2.15 -18.75 5.15
C ASN A 54 3.40 -18.54 6.02
N PHE A 55 4.39 -17.82 5.49
CA PHE A 55 5.57 -17.28 6.17
C PHE A 55 5.94 -15.95 5.50
N LEU A 56 6.88 -15.19 6.09
CA LEU A 56 7.37 -13.97 5.47
C LEU A 56 8.56 -14.31 4.56
N ASP A 57 8.33 -14.26 3.25
CA ASP A 57 9.31 -14.61 2.24
C ASP A 57 10.22 -13.42 1.91
N PHE A 58 11.46 -13.47 2.39
CA PHE A 58 12.45 -12.42 2.16
C PHE A 58 13.06 -12.44 0.74
N GLU A 59 12.78 -13.46 -0.06
CA GLU A 59 13.11 -13.43 -1.49
C GLU A 59 12.09 -12.62 -2.29
N LYS A 60 10.88 -12.44 -1.75
CA LYS A 60 9.82 -11.62 -2.34
C LYS A 60 9.76 -10.22 -1.73
N TRP A 61 9.94 -10.09 -0.42
CA TRP A 61 9.70 -8.85 0.30
C TRP A 61 10.97 -8.34 0.98
N GLU A 62 11.44 -7.19 0.54
CA GLU A 62 12.51 -6.43 1.19
C GLU A 62 11.91 -5.44 2.19
N HIS A 63 12.47 -5.34 3.39
CA HIS A 63 12.07 -4.33 4.38
C HIS A 63 12.79 -3.01 4.13
N GLU A 64 12.05 -1.90 4.22
CA GLU A 64 12.70 -0.60 4.40
C GLU A 64 13.12 -0.39 5.87
N ASN A 65 14.32 0.15 6.05
CA ASN A 65 14.88 0.51 7.35
C ASN A 65 15.25 1.99 7.34
N THR A 66 14.36 2.85 7.83
CA THR A 66 14.53 4.30 7.79
C THR A 66 13.58 5.03 8.73
N MET A 67 14.00 6.23 9.18
CA MET A 67 13.20 7.22 9.92
C MET A 67 12.72 8.38 9.03
N SER A 68 12.95 8.29 7.71
CA SER A 68 12.70 9.35 6.73
C SER A 68 11.27 9.91 6.78
N GLY A 69 10.28 9.06 7.06
CA GLY A 69 8.87 9.44 7.02
C GLY A 69 8.37 9.78 5.61
N GLY A 70 9.09 9.39 4.55
CA GLY A 70 8.64 9.48 3.15
C GLY A 70 8.41 10.89 2.63
N GLY A 71 8.96 11.93 3.28
CA GLY A 71 8.63 13.33 2.99
C GLY A 71 7.35 13.84 3.66
N ASN A 72 6.57 12.94 4.30
CA ASN A 72 5.35 13.26 5.04
C ASN A 72 5.59 13.58 6.53
N TRP A 73 6.85 13.48 6.98
CA TRP A 73 7.26 13.66 8.37
C TRP A 73 6.49 12.77 9.36
N GLU A 74 6.23 11.54 8.94
CA GLU A 74 5.55 10.52 9.74
C GLU A 74 6.34 10.15 11.01
N PHE A 75 5.64 9.68 12.05
CA PHE A 75 6.18 9.53 13.41
C PHE A 75 6.72 8.13 13.71
N GLN A 76 6.75 7.23 12.73
CA GLN A 76 7.34 5.91 12.86
C GLN A 76 8.73 5.82 12.24
N ARG A 77 9.54 4.90 12.76
CA ARG A 77 10.66 4.30 12.07
C ARG A 77 10.20 2.98 11.44
N TYR A 78 10.52 2.76 10.18
CA TYR A 78 10.42 1.45 9.55
C TYR A 78 11.66 0.61 9.85
N LEU A 79 11.46 -0.67 10.15
CA LEU A 79 12.52 -1.61 10.46
C LEU A 79 12.10 -3.06 10.18
N ASN A 80 13.09 -3.91 9.97
CA ASN A 80 12.94 -5.35 9.86
C ASN A 80 12.90 -6.00 11.27
N HIS A 81 11.75 -5.97 11.94
CA HIS A 81 11.59 -6.58 13.27
C HIS A 81 10.32 -7.42 13.38
N ARG A 82 10.42 -8.59 14.03
CA ARG A 82 9.32 -9.57 14.10
C ARG A 82 8.16 -9.16 15.02
N SER A 83 8.36 -8.17 15.90
CA SER A 83 7.25 -7.56 16.64
C SER A 83 6.44 -6.55 15.80
N ASN A 84 6.95 -6.15 14.63
CA ASN A 84 6.37 -5.14 13.74
C ASN A 84 5.91 -5.70 12.40
N SER A 85 6.53 -6.76 11.92
CA SER A 85 6.04 -7.51 10.77
C SER A 85 6.10 -9.01 11.09
N TYR A 86 5.11 -9.80 10.75
CA TYR A 86 5.14 -11.27 10.94
C TYR A 86 3.98 -11.94 10.22
N CYS A 87 4.12 -13.22 9.92
CA CYS A 87 3.03 -14.03 9.42
C CYS A 87 2.50 -14.93 10.53
N GLU A 88 1.18 -15.06 10.61
CA GLU A 88 0.50 -15.98 11.52
C GLU A 88 -0.79 -16.47 10.89
N ASN A 89 -0.96 -17.80 10.81
CA ASN A 89 -2.15 -18.45 10.24
C ASN A 89 -2.52 -17.95 8.83
N GLY A 90 -1.51 -17.81 7.95
CA GLY A 90 -1.71 -17.36 6.56
C GLY A 90 -1.96 -15.85 6.41
N VAL A 91 -1.81 -15.06 7.48
CA VAL A 91 -1.99 -13.60 7.42
C VAL A 91 -0.69 -12.92 7.77
N PHE A 92 -0.27 -11.97 6.92
CA PHE A 92 0.80 -11.04 7.20
C PHE A 92 0.29 -9.84 8.00
N TYR A 93 0.95 -9.55 9.13
CA TYR A 93 0.63 -8.45 10.01
C TYR A 93 1.74 -7.40 9.93
N ILE A 94 1.38 -6.14 9.73
CA ILE A 94 2.24 -4.98 10.00
C ILE A 94 1.68 -4.28 11.24
N ARG A 95 2.39 -4.38 12.37
CA ARG A 95 1.97 -3.91 13.69
C ARG A 95 2.79 -2.70 14.15
N PRO A 96 2.17 -1.63 14.67
CA PRO A 96 2.89 -0.55 15.29
C PRO A 96 3.34 -0.96 16.71
N THR A 97 4.52 -0.53 17.14
CA THR A 97 5.00 -0.69 18.53
C THR A 97 5.71 0.59 18.98
N LEU A 98 6.01 0.74 20.27
CA LEU A 98 6.65 1.96 20.77
C LEU A 98 8.16 1.77 20.81
N LEU A 99 8.92 2.79 20.38
CA LEU A 99 10.37 2.79 20.56
C LEU A 99 10.75 2.84 22.05
N ALA A 100 10.00 3.62 22.82
CA ALA A 100 10.23 3.81 24.25
C ALA A 100 10.09 2.53 25.09
N ASP A 101 9.39 1.50 24.60
CA ASP A 101 9.31 0.20 25.29
C ASP A 101 10.68 -0.49 25.39
N GLU A 102 11.60 -0.16 24.47
CA GLU A 102 12.95 -0.74 24.41
C GLU A 102 14.01 0.22 24.93
N THR A 103 13.84 1.52 24.70
CA THR A 103 14.88 2.53 24.97
C THR A 103 14.58 3.40 26.21
N GLY A 104 13.36 3.34 26.74
CA GLY A 104 12.84 4.25 27.75
C GLY A 104 12.39 5.60 27.17
N GLU A 105 11.40 6.25 27.82
CA GLU A 105 10.80 7.49 27.30
C GLU A 105 11.82 8.63 27.14
N ALA A 106 12.78 8.75 28.06
CA ALA A 106 13.80 9.81 28.01
C ALA A 106 14.61 9.78 26.71
N PHE A 107 14.83 8.59 26.14
CA PHE A 107 15.60 8.40 24.91
C PHE A 107 15.00 9.17 23.74
N LEU A 108 13.67 9.32 23.67
CA LEU A 108 13.02 10.07 22.59
C LEU A 108 13.49 11.53 22.54
N SER A 109 13.84 12.11 23.70
CA SER A 109 14.15 13.52 23.88
C SER A 109 15.64 13.85 24.05
N SER A 110 16.49 12.83 24.13
CA SER A 110 17.93 13.02 24.38
C SER A 110 18.84 11.95 23.77
N GLY A 111 18.28 10.84 23.28
CA GLY A 111 19.04 9.74 22.71
C GLY A 111 19.54 10.07 21.31
N ASN A 112 20.58 9.34 20.86
CA ASN A 112 20.98 9.30 19.46
C ASN A 112 20.57 7.94 18.89
N LEU A 113 19.76 7.91 17.83
CA LEU A 113 19.42 6.70 17.11
C LEU A 113 20.15 6.67 15.77
N ASN A 114 21.18 5.84 15.66
CA ASN A 114 21.93 5.59 14.45
C ASN A 114 21.61 4.17 13.94
N ILE A 115 21.16 4.08 12.68
CA ILE A 115 20.67 2.84 12.06
C ILE A 115 21.41 2.53 10.76
N HIS A 116 22.62 3.06 10.59
CA HIS A 116 23.46 2.75 9.43
C HIS A 116 23.78 1.25 9.30
N GLY A 117 23.47 0.46 10.34
CA GLY A 117 23.56 -0.99 10.34
C GLY A 117 24.99 -1.48 10.51
N GLY A 118 25.13 -2.73 10.95
CA GLY A 118 26.43 -3.44 10.98
C GLY A 118 26.51 -4.58 9.96
N GLN A 119 25.39 -4.95 9.35
CA GLN A 119 25.24 -6.05 8.40
C GLN A 119 24.27 -5.66 7.28
N PRO A 120 24.33 -6.32 6.10
CA PRO A 120 23.45 -5.99 4.97
C PRO A 120 21.95 -5.99 5.32
N ALA A 121 21.50 -6.91 6.18
CA ALA A 121 20.10 -7.01 6.59
C ALA A 121 19.61 -5.85 7.49
N ASP A 122 20.52 -5.14 8.14
CA ASP A 122 20.23 -4.03 9.05
C ASP A 122 20.59 -2.67 8.45
N GLN A 123 21.02 -2.65 7.18
CA GLN A 123 21.47 -1.43 6.53
C GLN A 123 20.31 -0.45 6.38
N CYS A 124 20.57 0.83 6.66
CA CYS A 124 19.60 1.88 6.41
C CYS A 124 19.30 1.97 4.90
N THR A 125 18.03 1.96 4.53
CA THR A 125 17.60 1.95 3.12
C THR A 125 17.37 3.35 2.56
N SER A 126 17.24 4.38 3.40
CA SER A 126 17.05 5.76 2.96
C SER A 126 17.62 6.77 3.98
N PRO A 127 18.68 7.52 3.63
CA PRO A 127 19.25 8.56 4.49
C PRO A 127 18.50 9.89 4.43
N MET A 128 17.55 10.04 3.50
CA MET A 128 16.79 11.28 3.35
C MET A 128 16.07 11.64 4.65
N PHE A 129 15.95 12.95 4.91
CA PHE A 129 15.24 13.49 6.08
C PHE A 129 15.71 12.86 7.41
N TRP A 130 17.03 12.78 7.63
CA TRP A 130 17.60 12.16 8.85
C TRP A 130 17.12 10.71 9.03
N GLY A 131 17.00 9.99 7.91
CA GLY A 131 16.43 8.66 7.89
C GLY A 131 17.32 7.60 8.52
N CYS A 132 18.65 7.78 8.47
CA CYS A 132 19.62 6.81 9.01
C CYS A 132 20.21 7.18 10.37
N GLU A 133 20.14 8.45 10.77
CA GLU A 133 20.60 8.90 12.07
C GLU A 133 19.78 10.10 12.52
N ARG A 134 19.29 10.05 13.76
CA ARG A 134 18.45 11.09 14.34
C ARG A 134 18.74 11.25 15.82
N GLN A 135 19.03 12.49 16.23
CA GLN A 135 19.22 12.88 17.62
C GLN A 135 17.93 13.44 18.19
N GLY A 136 17.49 12.87 19.31
CA GLY A 136 16.36 13.37 20.09
C GLY A 136 16.74 14.64 20.85
N THR A 137 15.80 15.58 20.92
CA THR A 137 15.91 16.81 21.71
C THR A 137 14.59 17.05 22.46
N PRO A 138 14.56 17.93 23.49
CA PRO A 138 13.32 18.25 24.20
C PRO A 138 12.19 18.81 23.31
N THR A 139 12.52 19.33 22.12
CA THR A 139 11.57 19.87 21.15
C THR A 139 11.30 18.91 19.99
N ASN A 140 12.32 18.20 19.50
CA ASN A 140 12.20 17.27 18.37
C ASN A 140 12.50 15.85 18.84
N TYR A 141 11.44 15.05 18.98
CA TYR A 141 11.59 13.67 19.41
C TYR A 141 12.07 12.79 18.26
N ILE A 142 12.90 11.79 18.57
CA ILE A 142 13.10 10.64 17.67
C ILE A 142 11.73 10.02 17.42
N ASN A 143 11.50 9.48 16.21
CA ASN A 143 10.26 8.81 15.80
C ASN A 143 9.80 7.86 16.91
N PRO A 144 8.72 8.20 17.64
CA PRO A 144 8.34 7.46 18.84
C PRO A 144 7.80 6.06 18.53
N ILE A 145 7.38 5.83 17.29
CA ILE A 145 6.75 4.59 16.86
C ILE A 145 7.72 3.76 16.04
N LYS A 146 7.57 2.45 16.13
CA LYS A 146 8.20 1.45 15.27
C LYS A 146 7.12 0.79 14.43
N SER A 147 7.39 0.56 13.16
CA SER A 147 6.47 -0.10 12.22
C SER A 147 7.25 -0.83 11.12
N ALA A 148 6.57 -1.40 10.12
CA ALA A 148 7.25 -1.99 8.97
C ALA A 148 6.69 -1.43 7.65
N ARG A 149 7.58 -1.43 6.65
CA ARG A 149 7.28 -1.22 5.25
C ARG A 149 8.04 -2.28 4.47
N VAL A 150 7.35 -2.98 3.59
CA VAL A 150 7.93 -4.01 2.73
C VAL A 150 7.70 -3.68 1.27
N ARG A 151 8.62 -4.07 0.39
CA ARG A 151 8.57 -3.80 -1.04
C ARG A 151 9.09 -4.96 -1.88
N THR A 152 8.64 -5.05 -3.14
CA THR A 152 9.08 -6.07 -4.09
C THR A 152 10.12 -5.57 -5.10
N VAL A 153 10.81 -4.46 -4.83
CA VAL A 153 11.62 -3.74 -5.83
C VAL A 153 12.64 -4.63 -6.56
N GLU A 154 13.32 -5.55 -5.88
CA GLU A 154 14.27 -6.47 -6.53
C GLU A 154 13.65 -7.78 -7.02
N SER A 155 12.49 -8.16 -6.47
CA SER A 155 11.89 -9.48 -6.65
C SER A 155 10.81 -9.52 -7.73
N PHE A 156 9.92 -8.53 -7.75
CA PHE A 156 8.78 -8.49 -8.65
C PHE A 156 8.34 -7.06 -8.95
N ASN A 157 8.39 -6.70 -10.23
CA ASN A 157 7.93 -5.46 -10.80
C ASN A 157 7.07 -5.82 -12.00
N PHE A 158 5.93 -5.18 -12.21
CA PHE A 158 5.08 -5.49 -13.36
C PHE A 158 4.55 -4.23 -14.01
N LYS A 159 4.18 -4.37 -15.28
CA LYS A 159 3.46 -3.38 -16.05
C LYS A 159 2.28 -4.03 -16.72
N TYR A 160 1.11 -3.43 -16.51
CA TYR A 160 -0.19 -3.90 -16.94
C TYR A 160 -0.57 -5.25 -16.35
N GLY A 161 -1.78 -5.38 -15.87
CA GLY A 161 -2.25 -6.59 -15.20
C GLY A 161 -3.46 -6.31 -14.31
N THR A 162 -3.90 -7.34 -13.62
CA THR A 162 -4.81 -7.19 -12.48
C THR A 162 -4.05 -7.56 -11.22
N MET A 163 -3.92 -6.64 -10.28
CA MET A 163 -3.41 -6.91 -8.94
C MET A 163 -4.58 -6.93 -7.96
N GLU A 164 -4.65 -7.97 -7.13
CA GLU A 164 -5.60 -8.07 -6.03
C GLU A 164 -4.85 -8.25 -4.71
N VAL A 165 -5.29 -7.50 -3.71
CA VAL A 165 -4.78 -7.58 -2.35
C VAL A 165 -5.97 -7.78 -1.42
N ARG A 166 -6.00 -8.93 -0.72
CA ARG A 166 -7.00 -9.18 0.31
C ARG A 166 -6.46 -8.71 1.64
N ALA A 167 -7.03 -7.62 2.16
CA ALA A 167 -6.53 -6.98 3.36
C ALA A 167 -7.65 -6.53 4.29
N ARG A 168 -7.31 -6.36 5.57
CA ARG A 168 -8.16 -5.76 6.61
C ARG A 168 -7.43 -4.55 7.18
N MET A 169 -8.12 -3.41 7.24
CA MET A 169 -7.53 -2.17 7.73
C MET A 169 -7.36 -2.20 9.27
N PRO A 170 -6.30 -1.55 9.80
CA PRO A 170 -6.10 -1.39 11.23
C PRO A 170 -7.16 -0.51 11.88
N THR A 171 -7.31 -0.69 13.18
CA THR A 171 -8.08 0.12 14.12
C THR A 171 -7.13 0.75 15.13
N GLY A 172 -7.17 2.06 15.23
CA GLY A 172 -6.33 2.83 16.13
C GLY A 172 -6.11 4.23 15.62
N ASP A 173 -6.23 5.20 16.51
CA ASP A 173 -6.07 6.61 16.15
C ASP A 173 -4.69 6.86 15.55
N TRP A 174 -4.65 7.65 14.47
CA TRP A 174 -3.43 8.12 13.79
C TRP A 174 -2.66 7.06 13.01
N LEU A 175 -3.23 5.86 12.85
CA LEU A 175 -2.67 4.83 11.98
C LEU A 175 -2.99 5.13 10.51
N TRP A 176 -2.00 4.97 9.64
CA TRP A 176 -2.09 5.22 8.20
C TRP A 176 -1.59 4.00 7.42
N PRO A 177 -2.44 2.99 7.20
CA PRO A 177 -2.15 1.85 6.33
C PRO A 177 -2.09 2.27 4.85
N ALA A 178 -1.20 1.65 4.08
CA ALA A 178 -1.15 1.82 2.64
C ALA A 178 -0.74 0.53 1.91
N VAL A 179 -1.34 0.30 0.74
CA VAL A 179 -0.84 -0.61 -0.30
C VAL A 179 -0.80 0.15 -1.62
N TRP A 180 0.39 0.27 -2.16
CA TRP A 180 0.71 1.23 -3.22
C TRP A 180 1.89 0.74 -4.04
N LEU A 181 2.18 1.42 -5.15
CA LEU A 181 3.24 1.03 -6.06
C LEU A 181 4.08 2.24 -6.49
N LEU A 182 5.37 2.01 -6.65
CA LEU A 182 6.33 2.97 -7.21
C LEU A 182 7.06 2.37 -8.42
N PRO A 183 7.55 3.19 -9.34
CA PRO A 183 8.24 2.71 -10.54
C PRO A 183 9.59 2.09 -10.17
N LYS A 184 9.96 0.96 -10.79
CA LYS A 184 11.29 0.34 -10.63
C LYS A 184 12.41 1.29 -11.05
N ARG A 185 12.13 2.15 -12.04
CA ARG A 185 13.07 3.13 -12.58
C ARG A 185 12.41 4.49 -12.71
N GLN A 186 13.12 5.53 -12.33
CA GLN A 186 12.68 6.93 -12.45
C GLN A 186 12.87 7.43 -13.90
N VAL A 187 12.24 6.76 -14.88
CA VAL A 187 12.44 6.99 -16.33
C VAL A 187 12.15 8.44 -16.75
N TYR A 188 11.18 9.08 -16.10
CA TYR A 188 10.69 10.41 -16.44
C TYR A 188 11.18 11.51 -15.48
N GLY A 189 12.10 11.17 -14.56
CA GLY A 189 12.57 12.05 -13.51
C GLY A 189 12.05 11.66 -12.13
N THR A 190 12.39 12.45 -11.11
CA THR A 190 11.99 12.20 -9.72
C THR A 190 10.48 12.28 -9.54
N TRP A 191 9.98 11.75 -8.42
CA TRP A 191 8.57 11.86 -8.05
C TRP A 191 8.04 13.31 -8.16
N PRO A 192 6.82 13.52 -8.69
CA PRO A 192 5.86 12.54 -9.18
C PRO A 192 6.00 12.25 -10.70
N ALA A 193 7.09 12.67 -11.35
CA ALA A 193 7.23 12.58 -12.81
C ALA A 193 7.25 11.15 -13.33
N SER A 194 7.77 10.20 -12.56
CA SER A 194 7.71 8.77 -12.89
C SER A 194 6.53 8.01 -12.28
N GLY A 195 5.60 8.71 -11.62
CA GLY A 195 4.34 8.17 -11.14
C GLY A 195 4.38 7.49 -9.76
N GLU A 196 3.18 7.36 -9.18
CA GLU A 196 2.86 6.57 -7.98
C GLU A 196 1.41 6.07 -8.13
N ILE A 197 1.15 4.83 -7.75
CA ILE A 197 -0.18 4.22 -7.80
C ILE A 197 -0.59 3.78 -6.41
N ASP A 198 -1.53 4.48 -5.80
CA ASP A 198 -2.07 4.13 -4.48
C ASP A 198 -3.31 3.29 -4.66
N LEU A 199 -3.18 1.96 -4.52
CA LEU A 199 -4.33 1.07 -4.57
C LEU A 199 -5.25 1.36 -3.38
N LEU A 200 -4.68 1.52 -2.18
CA LEU A 200 -5.44 1.85 -0.99
C LEU A 200 -4.61 2.63 0.03
N GLU A 201 -5.21 3.68 0.56
CA GLU A 201 -4.79 4.38 1.78
C GLU A 201 -6.00 4.61 2.69
N SER A 202 -5.83 4.42 3.99
CA SER A 202 -6.92 4.60 4.96
C SER A 202 -6.42 5.26 6.24
N ARG A 203 -7.33 5.51 7.19
CA ARG A 203 -7.02 5.96 8.55
C ARG A 203 -7.60 4.98 9.56
N GLY A 204 -6.87 4.69 10.64
CA GLY A 204 -7.33 3.76 11.68
C GLY A 204 -8.30 4.36 12.70
N ASN A 205 -8.58 5.66 12.65
CA ASN A 205 -9.45 6.33 13.61
C ASN A 205 -10.90 5.86 13.49
N MET A 206 -11.53 5.52 14.61
CA MET A 206 -12.88 4.92 14.65
C MET A 206 -14.05 5.91 14.49
N ASP A 207 -13.81 7.21 14.64
CA ASP A 207 -14.81 8.25 14.42
C ASP A 207 -14.09 9.58 14.15
N TYR A 208 -13.33 9.58 13.04
CA TYR A 208 -12.66 10.77 12.54
C TYR A 208 -13.44 11.36 11.39
N ARG A 209 -13.89 12.61 11.53
CA ARG A 209 -14.77 13.29 10.59
C ARG A 209 -14.15 14.56 10.07
N ASP A 210 -14.43 14.88 8.81
CA ASP A 210 -14.04 16.15 8.20
C ASP A 210 -14.97 17.31 8.60
N ALA A 211 -14.74 18.48 8.00
CA ALA A 211 -15.53 19.69 8.17
C ALA A 211 -17.03 19.53 7.90
N ASN A 212 -17.38 18.57 7.04
CA ASN A 212 -18.74 18.31 6.59
C ASN A 212 -19.39 17.15 7.37
N GLY A 213 -18.68 16.60 8.38
CA GLY A 213 -19.15 15.46 9.18
C GLY A 213 -18.97 14.10 8.50
N VAL A 214 -18.31 14.04 7.33
CA VAL A 214 -18.03 12.78 6.62
C VAL A 214 -16.99 12.01 7.41
N HIS A 215 -17.23 10.72 7.65
CA HIS A 215 -16.27 9.85 8.32
C HIS A 215 -15.08 9.57 7.39
N ILE A 216 -13.91 10.08 7.74
CA ILE A 216 -12.62 9.95 7.03
C ILE A 216 -11.64 8.99 7.73
N GLY A 217 -12.06 8.40 8.85
CA GLY A 217 -11.37 7.32 9.57
C GLY A 217 -11.55 5.94 8.91
N THR A 218 -11.74 4.89 9.72
CA THR A 218 -11.89 3.49 9.29
C THR A 218 -13.01 3.22 8.28
N GLU A 219 -14.02 4.09 8.20
CA GLU A 219 -15.12 3.95 7.23
C GLU A 219 -14.78 4.44 5.83
N GLN A 220 -13.60 5.02 5.60
CA GLN A 220 -13.16 5.54 4.31
C GLN A 220 -11.77 5.03 3.94
N PHE A 221 -11.58 4.64 2.68
CA PHE A 221 -10.25 4.56 2.07
C PHE A 221 -10.22 5.39 0.78
N GLY A 222 -9.02 5.73 0.33
CA GLY A 222 -8.76 6.40 -0.93
C GLY A 222 -7.89 5.56 -1.87
N SER A 223 -8.05 5.80 -3.17
CA SER A 223 -7.14 5.34 -4.22
C SER A 223 -6.76 6.53 -5.09
N THR A 224 -5.49 6.61 -5.48
CA THR A 224 -4.93 7.81 -6.13
C THR A 224 -3.87 7.44 -7.16
N LEU A 225 -3.68 8.31 -8.15
CA LEU A 225 -2.51 8.30 -9.03
C LEU A 225 -1.78 9.62 -8.87
N HIS A 226 -0.52 9.61 -8.43
CA HIS A 226 0.30 10.82 -8.46
C HIS A 226 1.10 10.88 -9.75
N PHE A 227 1.06 12.04 -10.42
CA PHE A 227 1.74 12.29 -11.68
C PHE A 227 1.95 13.80 -11.85
N GLY A 228 3.05 14.22 -12.43
CA GLY A 228 3.32 15.63 -12.69
C GLY A 228 4.79 15.91 -12.93
N PRO A 229 5.16 17.03 -13.57
CA PRO A 229 6.55 17.33 -13.89
C PRO A 229 7.42 17.62 -12.64
N SER A 230 6.81 17.96 -11.50
CA SER A 230 7.52 18.25 -10.25
C SER A 230 6.60 18.06 -9.03
N PRO A 231 7.15 18.00 -7.80
CA PRO A 231 6.34 17.92 -6.58
C PRO A 231 5.32 19.04 -6.42
N THR A 232 5.62 20.26 -6.90
CA THR A 232 4.70 21.41 -6.83
C THR A 232 3.57 21.36 -7.86
N LEU A 233 3.68 20.48 -8.85
CA LEU A 233 2.73 20.31 -9.95
C LEU A 233 2.19 18.86 -9.96
N ASN A 234 1.82 18.35 -8.80
CA ASN A 234 1.24 17.01 -8.68
C ASN A 234 -0.26 17.03 -9.06
N GLY A 235 -0.62 16.32 -10.13
CA GLY A 235 -1.96 16.28 -10.73
C GLY A 235 -2.96 15.30 -10.09
N TRP A 236 -2.64 14.79 -8.91
CA TRP A 236 -3.40 13.74 -8.20
C TRP A 236 -4.87 14.07 -7.94
N GLU A 237 -5.23 15.35 -7.81
CA GLU A 237 -6.61 15.78 -7.56
C GLU A 237 -7.60 15.31 -8.64
N THR A 238 -7.10 15.06 -9.85
CA THR A 238 -7.92 14.58 -10.98
C THR A 238 -8.16 13.06 -10.98
N THR A 239 -7.45 12.32 -10.13
CA THR A 239 -7.43 10.86 -10.11
C THR A 239 -7.87 10.28 -8.78
N VAL A 240 -7.71 11.01 -7.66
CA VAL A 240 -8.16 10.58 -6.34
C VAL A 240 -9.65 10.22 -6.33
N ALA A 241 -9.97 9.16 -5.61
CA ALA A 241 -11.33 8.80 -5.26
C ALA A 241 -11.38 8.22 -3.86
N TYR A 242 -12.44 8.54 -3.13
CA TYR A 242 -12.71 7.99 -1.81
C TYR A 242 -13.93 7.07 -1.87
N LYS A 243 -13.86 5.96 -1.12
CA LYS A 243 -15.00 5.06 -0.92
C LYS A 243 -15.32 4.95 0.56
N ASN A 244 -16.53 5.37 0.89
CA ASN A 244 -17.10 5.27 2.23
C ASN A 244 -17.97 4.01 2.39
N THR A 245 -17.99 3.48 3.60
CA THR A 245 -18.89 2.41 4.05
C THR A 245 -20.08 2.98 4.82
N PRO A 246 -21.17 2.21 4.99
CA PRO A 246 -22.19 2.55 5.98
C PRO A 246 -21.63 2.62 7.40
N ALA A 247 -22.28 3.38 8.26
CA ALA A 247 -21.88 3.54 9.65
C ALA A 247 -21.73 2.19 10.37
N GLY A 248 -20.60 2.00 11.06
CA GLY A 248 -20.27 0.78 11.78
C GLY A 248 -19.78 -0.39 10.91
N GLN A 249 -19.68 -0.21 9.59
CA GLN A 249 -19.21 -1.23 8.64
C GLN A 249 -17.86 -0.87 8.03
N GLY A 250 -17.00 -0.22 8.82
CA GLY A 250 -15.69 0.24 8.35
C GLY A 250 -14.81 -0.88 7.78
N TRP A 251 -13.83 -0.49 6.97
CA TRP A 251 -12.88 -1.39 6.29
C TRP A 251 -11.97 -2.18 7.26
N ASN A 252 -12.06 -1.86 8.56
CA ASN A 252 -11.40 -2.55 9.67
C ASN A 252 -12.22 -3.71 10.25
N THR A 253 -13.47 -3.90 9.82
CA THR A 253 -14.40 -4.92 10.38
C THR A 253 -14.17 -6.32 9.78
N GLY A 254 -13.56 -6.40 8.60
CA GLY A 254 -13.31 -7.66 7.89
C GLY A 254 -12.21 -7.52 6.83
N PHE A 255 -11.94 -8.62 6.13
CA PHE A 255 -11.08 -8.62 4.95
C PHE A 255 -11.89 -8.22 3.72
N HIS A 256 -11.29 -7.38 2.89
CA HIS A 256 -11.84 -6.91 1.63
C HIS A 256 -10.83 -7.14 0.50
N ASN A 257 -11.34 -7.35 -0.71
CA ASN A 257 -10.52 -7.57 -1.90
C ASN A 257 -10.35 -6.25 -2.65
N TYR A 258 -9.19 -5.62 -2.48
CA TYR A 258 -8.83 -4.40 -3.20
C TYR A 258 -8.15 -4.76 -4.50
N GLN A 259 -8.61 -4.18 -5.61
CA GLN A 259 -8.16 -4.56 -6.95
C GLN A 259 -7.74 -3.35 -7.77
N LEU A 260 -6.59 -3.48 -8.44
CA LEU A 260 -6.08 -2.61 -9.48
C LEU A 260 -6.15 -3.37 -10.81
N THR A 261 -6.96 -2.91 -11.75
CA THR A 261 -6.86 -3.31 -13.17
C THR A 261 -6.13 -2.21 -13.92
N TRP A 262 -4.97 -2.53 -14.50
CA TRP A 262 -4.11 -1.58 -15.18
C TRP A 262 -3.85 -2.04 -16.60
N THR A 263 -4.32 -1.26 -17.57
CA THR A 263 -4.23 -1.56 -19.01
C THR A 263 -3.46 -0.46 -19.73
N PRO A 264 -3.13 -0.65 -21.02
CA PRO A 264 -2.61 0.45 -21.84
C PRO A 264 -3.57 1.64 -22.00
N ASP A 265 -4.88 1.43 -21.73
CA ASP A 265 -5.94 2.40 -22.02
C ASP A 265 -6.57 3.00 -20.76
N TYR A 266 -6.58 2.28 -19.63
CA TYR A 266 -7.15 2.77 -18.38
C TYR A 266 -6.51 2.12 -17.15
N ILE A 267 -6.64 2.81 -16.01
CA ILE A 267 -6.42 2.27 -14.68
C ILE A 267 -7.74 2.28 -13.93
N ARG A 268 -8.10 1.16 -13.29
CA ARG A 268 -9.34 0.99 -12.54
C ARG A 268 -9.05 0.46 -11.15
N PHE A 269 -9.60 1.14 -10.15
CA PHE A 269 -9.62 0.72 -8.76
C PHE A 269 -11.00 0.14 -8.42
N SER A 270 -11.01 -1.00 -7.75
CA SER A 270 -12.23 -1.65 -7.25
C SER A 270 -12.02 -2.24 -5.86
N VAL A 271 -13.11 -2.43 -5.12
CA VAL A 271 -13.12 -3.16 -3.84
C VAL A 271 -14.32 -4.09 -3.81
N ASP A 272 -14.13 -5.36 -3.44
CA ASP A 272 -15.19 -6.38 -3.41
C ASP A 272 -16.04 -6.41 -4.70
N ASN A 273 -15.36 -6.35 -5.85
CA ASN A 273 -15.95 -6.26 -7.19
C ASN A 273 -16.78 -4.99 -7.47
N GLN A 274 -16.76 -3.99 -6.59
CA GLN A 274 -17.38 -2.69 -6.81
C GLN A 274 -16.37 -1.68 -7.35
N LEU A 275 -16.72 -1.01 -8.44
CA LEU A 275 -15.94 0.10 -8.98
C LEU A 275 -15.80 1.23 -7.94
N VAL A 276 -14.56 1.65 -7.70
CA VAL A 276 -14.23 2.87 -6.95
C VAL A 276 -14.01 4.00 -7.94
N ARG A 277 -13.10 3.78 -8.91
CA ARG A 277 -12.71 4.79 -9.90
C ARG A 277 -12.11 4.13 -11.13
N GLN A 278 -12.42 4.67 -12.30
CA GLN A 278 -11.69 4.40 -13.54
C GLN A 278 -11.09 5.70 -14.06
N ILE A 279 -9.84 5.63 -14.48
CA ILE A 279 -9.06 6.72 -15.06
C ILE A 279 -8.61 6.26 -16.43
N ASP A 280 -9.26 6.77 -17.48
CA ASP A 280 -8.84 6.52 -18.85
C ASP A 280 -7.62 7.37 -19.22
N ALA A 281 -6.69 6.81 -19.98
CA ALA A 281 -5.52 7.52 -20.49
C ALA A 281 -5.93 8.72 -21.36
N GLY A 282 -6.99 8.55 -22.17
CA GLY A 282 -7.51 9.60 -23.05
C GLY A 282 -6.44 10.16 -24.00
N THR A 283 -6.13 11.45 -23.86
CA THR A 283 -5.07 12.15 -24.60
C THR A 283 -3.74 12.24 -23.85
N GLY A 284 -3.60 11.52 -22.73
CA GLY A 284 -2.39 11.45 -21.90
C GLY A 284 -2.49 12.23 -20.58
N PHE A 285 -1.67 11.84 -19.62
CA PHE A 285 -1.66 12.45 -18.28
C PHE A 285 -1.18 13.91 -18.28
N TRP A 286 -0.40 14.33 -19.28
CA TRP A 286 -0.01 15.74 -19.43
C TRP A 286 -1.24 16.65 -19.60
N ASN A 287 -2.16 16.23 -20.46
CA ASN A 287 -3.40 16.93 -20.72
C ASN A 287 -4.36 16.80 -19.54
N ARG A 288 -4.42 15.62 -18.89
CA ARG A 288 -5.22 15.41 -17.67
C ARG A 288 -4.87 16.39 -16.56
N GLY A 289 -3.57 16.61 -16.32
CA GLY A 289 -3.09 17.55 -15.31
C GLY A 289 -3.13 19.01 -15.76
N ASN A 290 -3.55 19.30 -17.00
CA ASN A 290 -3.59 20.64 -17.59
C ASN A 290 -2.25 21.39 -17.53
N PHE A 291 -1.11 20.67 -17.48
CA PHE A 291 0.20 21.24 -17.16
C PHE A 291 0.69 22.25 -18.19
N GLY A 292 0.33 22.07 -19.47
CA GLY A 292 0.66 23.04 -20.52
C GLY A 292 0.08 24.44 -20.29
N ASN A 293 -1.05 24.54 -19.58
CA ASN A 293 -1.70 25.81 -19.29
C ASN A 293 -1.34 26.35 -17.91
N ILE A 294 -1.27 25.51 -16.88
CA ILE A 294 -0.99 25.96 -15.50
C ILE A 294 0.50 26.23 -15.25
N ALA A 295 1.39 25.67 -16.08
CA ALA A 295 2.83 25.83 -15.97
C ALA A 295 3.48 26.02 -17.35
N PRO A 296 3.16 27.12 -18.06
CA PRO A 296 3.66 27.37 -19.41
C PRO A 296 5.19 27.42 -19.43
N GLY A 297 5.79 26.79 -20.44
CA GLY A 297 7.25 26.67 -20.57
C GLY A 297 7.88 25.49 -19.83
N THR A 298 7.10 24.75 -19.03
CA THR A 298 7.55 23.47 -18.45
C THR A 298 7.64 22.41 -19.54
N GLU A 299 8.79 21.74 -19.63
CA GLU A 299 8.97 20.62 -20.55
C GLU A 299 8.11 19.43 -20.12
N ASN A 300 7.43 18.80 -21.09
CA ASN A 300 6.64 17.61 -20.82
C ASN A 300 7.55 16.39 -20.69
N PRO A 301 7.71 15.80 -19.49
CA PRO A 301 8.61 14.67 -19.30
C PRO A 301 8.15 13.41 -20.06
N TRP A 302 6.88 13.36 -20.48
CA TRP A 302 6.26 12.19 -21.10
C TRP A 302 6.22 12.24 -22.64
N ILE A 303 6.95 13.16 -23.28
CA ILE A 303 6.93 13.33 -24.74
C ILE A 303 7.35 12.06 -25.52
N HIS A 304 8.17 11.22 -24.91
CA HIS A 304 8.62 9.93 -25.48
C HIS A 304 7.91 8.72 -24.87
N GLY A 305 6.95 8.94 -23.98
CA GLY A 305 6.11 7.90 -23.39
C GLY A 305 4.89 7.57 -24.24
N THR A 306 4.14 6.56 -23.79
CA THR A 306 2.80 6.28 -24.30
C THR A 306 1.78 7.25 -23.67
N ARG A 307 0.51 7.15 -24.07
CA ARG A 307 -0.56 7.94 -23.41
C ARG A 307 -0.77 7.55 -21.95
N MET A 308 -0.30 6.36 -21.55
CA MET A 308 -0.37 5.91 -20.17
C MET A 308 0.81 6.42 -19.33
N ALA A 309 1.83 7.05 -19.93
CA ALA A 309 2.93 7.65 -19.17
C ALA A 309 2.40 8.64 -18.10
N PRO A 310 2.92 8.59 -16.86
CA PRO A 310 4.09 7.82 -16.44
C PRO A 310 3.85 6.34 -16.07
N PHE A 311 2.59 5.89 -16.11
CA PHE A 311 2.16 4.52 -15.77
C PHE A 311 2.32 3.55 -16.94
N ASP A 312 3.36 3.73 -17.75
CA ASP A 312 3.73 2.83 -18.85
C ASP A 312 5.11 2.19 -18.63
N GLN A 313 5.58 2.25 -17.39
CA GLN A 313 6.78 1.59 -16.86
C GLN A 313 6.38 0.47 -15.89
N GLU A 314 7.34 -0.36 -15.48
CA GLU A 314 7.13 -1.38 -14.45
C GLU A 314 7.20 -0.78 -13.05
N PHE A 315 6.25 -1.19 -12.19
CA PHE A 315 6.11 -0.74 -10.82
C PHE A 315 6.25 -1.91 -9.85
N TYR A 316 6.85 -1.67 -8.67
CA TYR A 316 6.91 -2.62 -7.56
C TYR A 316 5.85 -2.32 -6.51
N ILE A 317 5.47 -3.35 -5.76
CA ILE A 317 4.44 -3.28 -4.73
C ILE A 317 5.07 -2.86 -3.42
N ILE A 318 4.37 -2.03 -2.66
CA ILE A 318 4.73 -1.57 -1.31
C ILE A 318 3.53 -1.78 -0.38
N MET A 319 3.81 -2.27 0.82
CA MET A 319 2.83 -2.33 1.91
C MET A 319 3.44 -1.75 3.18
N ASN A 320 2.72 -0.86 3.86
CA ASN A 320 3.18 -0.31 5.14
C ASN A 320 2.04 0.10 6.08
N LEU A 321 2.45 0.39 7.30
CA LEU A 321 1.64 1.08 8.28
C LEU A 321 2.41 2.30 8.80
N ALA A 322 2.12 3.47 8.25
CA ALA A 322 2.60 4.74 8.77
C ALA A 322 1.80 5.16 10.01
N VAL A 323 2.33 6.13 10.77
CA VAL A 323 1.65 6.73 11.93
C VAL A 323 1.85 8.24 11.93
N GLY A 324 0.73 8.98 11.99
CA GLY A 324 0.75 10.43 12.00
C GLY A 324 1.37 11.04 10.74
N GLY A 325 2.03 12.19 10.88
CA GLY A 325 2.58 12.97 9.77
C GLY A 325 2.07 14.42 9.75
N THR A 326 2.76 15.30 9.06
CA THR A 326 2.46 16.76 9.00
C THR A 326 2.03 17.24 7.63
N ASN A 327 1.97 16.35 6.63
CA ASN A 327 1.63 16.67 5.25
C ASN A 327 0.14 17.01 5.01
N GLY A 328 -0.71 17.02 6.05
CA GLY A 328 -2.14 17.27 5.92
C GLY A 328 -3.01 16.02 5.76
N TYR A 329 -2.44 14.81 5.62
CA TYR A 329 -3.22 13.57 5.50
C TYR A 329 -4.15 13.37 6.70
N PHE A 330 -3.69 13.73 7.90
CA PHE A 330 -4.56 13.98 9.05
C PHE A 330 -4.85 15.50 9.08
N PRO A 331 -6.04 15.97 8.66
CA PRO A 331 -6.38 17.40 8.72
C PRO A 331 -6.35 17.94 10.15
N ASP A 332 -6.23 19.26 10.33
CA ASP A 332 -6.25 19.85 11.68
C ASP A 332 -7.69 20.00 12.21
N VAL A 333 -7.81 20.06 13.55
CA VAL A 333 -9.05 20.32 14.28
C VAL A 333 -9.04 21.79 14.72
N PRO A 334 -10.10 22.59 14.48
CA PRO A 334 -11.15 22.44 13.46
C PRO A 334 -10.57 22.69 12.05
N PRO A 335 -11.08 22.03 11.01
CA PRO A 335 -12.48 21.58 10.93
C PRO A 335 -12.71 20.07 11.10
N ALA A 336 -11.68 19.23 11.26
CA ALA A 336 -11.88 17.80 11.51
C ALA A 336 -12.22 17.52 12.99
N THR A 337 -12.83 16.37 13.31
CA THR A 337 -13.14 15.95 14.70
C THR A 337 -12.87 14.46 14.90
N ASN A 338 -12.25 14.08 16.01
CA ASN A 338 -12.00 12.67 16.37
C ASN A 338 -12.62 12.36 17.74
N THR A 339 -13.94 12.26 17.82
CA THR A 339 -14.68 12.20 19.10
C THR A 339 -14.18 13.27 20.10
N ASN A 340 -14.20 12.96 21.40
CA ASN A 340 -13.64 13.77 22.49
C ASN A 340 -12.10 13.66 22.63
N ARG A 341 -11.40 12.95 21.71
CA ARG A 341 -9.95 12.75 21.81
C ARG A 341 -9.15 13.84 21.09
N GLY A 342 -9.63 14.30 19.93
CA GLY A 342 -8.99 15.34 19.12
C GLY A 342 -7.61 14.94 18.59
N LYS A 343 -7.07 15.70 17.63
CA LYS A 343 -5.72 15.47 17.08
C LYS A 343 -4.66 16.14 18.00
N PRO A 344 -3.63 15.41 18.47
CA PRO A 344 -2.69 15.96 19.45
C PRO A 344 -1.58 16.85 18.87
N TRP A 345 -1.48 16.99 17.54
CA TRP A 345 -0.51 17.87 16.87
C TRP A 345 -1.19 18.70 15.78
N ALA A 346 -0.61 19.85 15.46
CA ALA A 346 -0.97 20.64 14.26
C ALA A 346 -0.03 20.30 13.10
N ASN A 347 -0.50 20.39 11.85
CA ASN A 347 0.32 20.10 10.68
C ASN A 347 1.48 21.09 10.48
N ASN A 348 1.38 22.31 11.02
CA ASN A 348 2.46 23.29 11.02
C ASN A 348 3.31 23.29 12.32
N SER A 349 3.08 22.34 13.25
CA SER A 349 3.82 22.32 14.50
C SER A 349 5.29 21.94 14.25
N PRO A 350 6.26 22.76 14.72
CA PRO A 350 7.67 22.40 14.66
C PRO A 350 8.04 21.27 15.63
N THR A 351 7.09 20.87 16.49
CA THR A 351 7.28 19.84 17.52
C THR A 351 6.24 18.72 17.39
N ALA A 352 5.69 18.51 16.19
CA ALA A 352 4.56 17.61 15.95
C ALA A 352 4.75 16.19 16.53
N ALA A 353 5.93 15.58 16.38
CA ALA A 353 6.22 14.25 16.93
C ALA A 353 6.20 14.22 18.47
N ARG A 354 6.68 15.30 19.12
CA ARG A 354 6.60 15.48 20.58
C ARG A 354 5.15 15.66 21.01
N ASP A 355 4.40 16.52 20.34
CA ASP A 355 3.01 16.83 20.70
C ASP A 355 2.13 15.57 20.53
N PHE A 356 2.35 14.82 19.45
CA PHE A 356 1.78 13.48 19.26
C PHE A 356 2.09 12.55 20.44
N TRP A 357 3.36 12.44 20.85
CA TRP A 357 3.77 11.58 21.97
C TRP A 357 3.17 12.01 23.32
N GLN A 358 3.11 13.31 23.57
CA GLN A 358 2.50 13.87 24.79
C GLN A 358 1.00 13.58 24.84
N GLY A 359 0.33 13.53 23.69
CA GLY A 359 -1.08 13.14 23.56
C GLY A 359 -1.37 11.65 23.75
N ARG A 360 -0.37 10.78 23.98
CA ARG A 360 -0.54 9.30 23.96
C ARG A 360 -1.58 8.73 24.88
N ASN A 361 -1.86 9.37 26.01
CA ASN A 361 -2.90 8.91 26.92
C ASN A 361 -4.30 8.95 26.28
N SER A 362 -4.50 9.80 25.26
CA SER A 362 -5.75 9.85 24.49
C SER A 362 -5.82 8.76 23.42
N TRP A 363 -4.75 8.54 22.66
CA TRP A 363 -4.78 7.71 21.45
C TRP A 363 -4.25 6.29 21.64
N LEU A 364 -3.25 6.07 22.49
CA LEU A 364 -2.62 4.75 22.65
C LEU A 364 -3.60 3.66 23.14
N PRO A 365 -4.57 3.95 24.04
CA PRO A 365 -5.58 2.96 24.41
C PRO A 365 -6.41 2.45 23.22
N THR A 366 -6.56 3.25 22.16
CA THR A 366 -7.32 2.86 20.95
C THR A 366 -6.62 1.79 20.13
N TRP A 367 -5.30 1.63 20.28
CA TRP A 367 -4.52 0.60 19.56
C TRP A 367 -4.67 -0.79 20.18
N ARG A 368 -5.26 -0.88 21.38
CA ARG A 368 -5.56 -2.15 22.08
C ARG A 368 -4.36 -3.10 22.14
N MET A 369 -3.16 -2.55 22.37
CA MET A 369 -1.87 -3.26 22.30
C MET A 369 -1.79 -4.51 23.19
N THR A 370 -2.49 -4.51 24.33
CA THR A 370 -2.54 -5.62 25.28
C THR A 370 -3.60 -6.68 24.93
N THR A 371 -4.57 -6.34 24.09
CA THR A 371 -5.65 -7.25 23.68
C THR A 371 -5.24 -7.93 22.37
N ASN A 372 -5.31 -9.26 22.31
CA ASN A 372 -4.95 -10.04 21.12
C ASN A 372 -3.59 -9.63 20.51
N ARG A 373 -2.62 -9.26 21.35
CA ARG A 373 -1.30 -8.74 20.94
C ARG A 373 -1.37 -7.56 19.95
N GLY A 374 -2.36 -6.69 20.06
CA GLY A 374 -2.51 -5.51 19.20
C GLY A 374 -2.84 -5.85 17.74
N LYS A 375 -3.39 -7.03 17.45
CA LYS A 375 -3.76 -7.41 16.07
C LYS A 375 -4.74 -6.43 15.42
N GLU A 376 -5.63 -5.84 16.21
CA GLU A 376 -6.62 -4.88 15.69
C GLU A 376 -5.95 -3.61 15.17
N SER A 377 -4.80 -3.19 15.71
CA SER A 377 -4.03 -2.04 15.23
C SER A 377 -3.03 -2.39 14.12
N SER A 378 -3.02 -3.63 13.64
CA SER A 378 -2.19 -4.05 12.52
C SER A 378 -2.92 -3.89 11.18
N LEU A 379 -2.19 -3.50 10.14
CA LEU A 379 -2.59 -3.84 8.77
C LEU A 379 -2.44 -5.36 8.62
N GLN A 380 -3.50 -6.03 8.15
CA GLN A 380 -3.54 -7.47 7.97
C GLN A 380 -3.73 -7.78 6.49
N VAL A 381 -2.85 -8.60 5.91
CA VAL A 381 -2.88 -8.99 4.50
C VAL A 381 -2.93 -10.50 4.40
N ASP A 382 -3.95 -11.03 3.76
CA ASP A 382 -4.17 -12.46 3.56
C ASP A 382 -3.45 -12.96 2.31
N TYR A 383 -3.54 -12.22 1.20
CA TYR A 383 -2.74 -12.50 0.02
C TYR A 383 -2.52 -11.27 -0.85
N VAL A 384 -1.49 -11.38 -1.70
CA VAL A 384 -1.25 -10.52 -2.85
C VAL A 384 -1.18 -11.42 -4.08
N ARG A 385 -1.93 -11.08 -5.14
CA ARG A 385 -1.93 -11.80 -6.42
C ARG A 385 -1.86 -10.83 -7.58
N VAL A 386 -1.15 -11.22 -8.63
CA VAL A 386 -1.09 -10.48 -9.89
C VAL A 386 -1.32 -11.44 -11.05
N TRP A 387 -2.27 -11.07 -11.92
CA TRP A 387 -2.56 -11.78 -13.16
C TRP A 387 -2.19 -10.91 -14.36
N ALA A 388 -1.63 -11.54 -15.38
CA ALA A 388 -1.43 -10.92 -16.68
C ALA A 388 -2.78 -10.60 -17.35
N LEU A 389 -2.85 -9.47 -18.06
CA LEU A 389 -4.07 -9.04 -18.77
C LEU A 389 -4.49 -10.01 -19.86
#